data_AF-A0A8J7MUV1-F1
#
_entry.id   AF-A0A8J7MUV1-F1
#
_cell.length_a   1.000
_cell.length_b   1.000
_cell.length_c   1.000
_cell.angle_alpha   90.00
_cell.angle_beta   90.00
_cell.angle_gamma   90.00
#
_symmetry.space_group_name_H-M   'P 1'
#
loop_
_entity.id
_entity.type
_entity.pdbx_description
1 polymer ?
#
loop_
_entity_poly.entity_id
_entity_poly.type
_entity_poly.pdbx_seq_one_letter_code
_entity_poly.pdbx_strand_id
1 'polypeptide(L)' 'MELYSLLREFADSWALLLLTLIFVGVFLWVFRPGSRAIHDDIANSIFRNEKQPAAEGADQAPAMRPAKEA' A
#
# COMPACT_ATOMS: atom_id res chain seq x y z
N MET A 1 -25.39 0.64 44.51
CA MET A 1 -25.89 0.42 43.14
C MET A 1 -25.10 1.20 42.09
N GLU A 2 -24.40 2.28 42.46
CA GLU A 2 -23.52 3.07 41.57
C GLU A 2 -22.51 2.25 40.74
N LEU A 3 -21.66 1.43 41.39
CA LEU A 3 -20.62 0.67 40.69
C LEU A 3 -21.18 -0.37 39.70
N TYR A 4 -22.28 -1.02 40.05
CA TYR A 4 -22.95 -2.00 39.19
C TYR A 4 -23.52 -1.35 37.94
N SER A 5 -24.16 -0.18 38.10
CA SER A 5 -24.67 0.59 36.96
C SER A 5 -23.55 1.02 36.01
N LEU A 6 -22.45 1.51 36.55
CA LEU A 6 -21.28 1.96 35.78
C LEU A 6 -20.65 0.79 34.99
N LEU A 7 -20.44 -0.34 35.65
CA LEU A 7 -19.87 -1.53 35.00
C LEU A 7 -20.78 -2.09 33.91
N ARG A 8 -22.10 -1.98 34.09
CA ARG A 8 -23.10 -2.44 33.11
C ARG A 8 -23.16 -1.55 31.88
N GLU A 9 -23.18 -0.24 32.06
CA GLU A 9 -23.18 0.72 30.94
C GLU A 9 -21.92 0.56 30.08
N PHE A 10 -20.77 0.34 30.72
CA PHE A 10 -19.53 0.01 30.03
C PHE A 10 -19.65 -1.30 29.24
N ALA A 11 -20.19 -2.37 29.85
CA ALA A 11 -20.38 -3.66 29.20
C ALA A 11 -21.33 -3.59 28.00
N ASP A 12 -22.45 -2.88 28.11
CA ASP A 12 -23.46 -2.77 27.07
C ASP A 12 -22.96 -1.95 25.85
N SER A 13 -21.94 -1.10 26.02
CA SER A 13 -21.39 -0.25 24.94
C SER A 13 -20.46 -0.96 23.95
N TRP A 14 -19.95 -2.16 24.28
CA TRP A 14 -18.88 -2.83 23.52
C TRP A 14 -19.21 -3.10 22.05
N ALA A 15 -20.45 -3.52 21.75
CA ALA A 15 -20.87 -3.79 20.38
C ALA A 15 -20.90 -2.50 19.53
N LEU A 16 -21.40 -1.40 20.10
CA LEU A 16 -21.41 -0.08 19.45
C LEU A 16 -19.98 0.45 19.26
N LEU A 17 -19.11 0.26 20.24
CA LEU A 17 -17.70 0.63 20.19
C LEU A 17 -16.98 -0.10 19.05
N LEU A 18 -17.20 -1.41 18.91
CA LEU A 18 -16.63 -2.23 17.84
C LEU A 18 -17.10 -1.75 16.45
N LEU A 19 -18.40 -1.53 16.25
CA LEU A 19 -18.94 -0.99 15.00
C LEU A 19 -18.32 0.37 14.65
N THR A 20 -18.17 1.25 15.65
CA THR A 20 -17.56 2.58 15.48
C THR A 20 -16.09 2.47 15.07
N LEU A 21 -15.32 1.57 15.72
CA LEU A 21 -13.93 1.33 15.37
C LEU A 21 -13.76 0.76 13.96
N ILE A 22 -14.61 -0.19 13.56
CA ILE A 22 -14.61 -0.73 12.19
C ILE A 22 -14.92 0.40 11.20
N PHE A 23 -15.94 1.21 11.47
CA PHE A 23 -16.32 2.32 10.60
C PHE A 23 -15.16 3.30 10.38
N VAL A 24 -14.53 3.76 11.47
CA VAL A 24 -13.35 4.63 11.39
C VAL A 24 -12.19 3.92 10.69
N GLY A 25 -11.97 2.64 10.97
CA GLY A 25 -10.93 1.83 10.32
C GLY A 25 -11.10 1.75 8.81
N VAL A 26 -12.32 1.53 8.33
CA VAL A 26 -12.65 1.56 6.89
C VAL A 26 -12.42 2.94 6.31
N PHE A 27 -12.85 3.99 7.01
CA PHE A 27 -12.63 5.37 6.58
C PHE A 27 -11.14 5.65 6.39
N LEU A 28 -10.33 5.38 7.41
CA LEU A 28 -8.88 5.53 7.37
C LEU A 28 -8.22 4.68 6.28
N TRP A 29 -8.73 3.47 6.03
CA TRP A 29 -8.23 2.60 4.96
C TRP A 29 -8.50 3.19 3.56
N VAL A 30 -9.69 3.76 3.32
CA VAL A 30 -10.00 4.44 2.04
C VAL A 30 -9.12 5.67 1.84
N PHE A 31 -8.86 6.44 2.90
CA PHE A 31 -7.98 7.61 2.82
C PHE A 31 -6.48 7.27 2.79
N ARG A 32 -6.07 6.00 2.98
CA ARG A 32 -4.68 5.56 2.88
C ARG A 32 -4.21 5.71 1.41
N PRO A 33 -3.32 6.65 1.08
CA PRO A 33 -2.87 6.86 -0.28
C PRO A 33 -1.78 5.83 -0.61
N GLY A 34 -2.17 4.57 -0.84
CA GLY A 34 -1.24 3.46 -1.07
C GLY A 34 -0.87 3.23 -2.55
N SER A 35 -1.80 3.51 -3.47
CA SER A 35 -1.66 3.05 -4.87
C SER A 35 -1.29 4.15 -5.87
N ARG A 36 -1.16 5.40 -5.43
CA ARG A 36 -0.87 6.53 -6.34
C ARG A 36 0.43 6.33 -7.13
N ALA A 37 1.49 5.86 -6.48
CA ALA A 37 2.79 5.68 -7.14
C ALA A 37 2.77 4.58 -8.22
N ILE A 38 2.04 3.47 -8.00
CA ILE A 38 1.94 2.38 -8.98
C ILE A 38 1.07 2.80 -10.17
N HIS A 39 -0.04 3.52 -9.91
CA HIS A 39 -0.90 4.01 -10.98
C HIS A 39 -0.21 5.07 -11.85
N ASP A 40 0.58 5.96 -11.25
CA ASP A 40 1.37 6.96 -11.98
C ASP A 40 2.46 6.31 -12.85
N ASP A 41 3.11 5.25 -12.36
CA ASP A 41 4.13 4.52 -13.13
C ASP A 41 3.52 3.76 -14.32
N ILE A 42 2.38 3.07 -14.11
CA ILE A 42 1.65 2.40 -15.20
C ILE A 42 1.16 3.42 -16.25
N ALA A 43 0.61 4.55 -15.82
CA ALA A 43 0.13 5.59 -16.74
C ALA A 43 1.26 6.18 -17.60
N ASN A 44 2.48 6.28 -17.06
CA ASN A 44 3.65 6.78 -17.79
C ASN A 44 4.40 5.68 -18.58
N SER A 45 4.04 4.41 -18.43
CA SER A 45 4.74 3.29 -19.08
C SER A 45 4.73 3.37 -20.62
N ILE A 46 3.62 3.79 -21.23
CA ILE A 46 3.49 3.96 -22.68
C ILE A 46 4.33 5.16 -23.16
N PHE A 47 4.37 6.23 -22.38
CA PHE A 47 5.07 7.47 -22.75
C PHE A 47 6.57 7.46 -22.43
N ARG A 48 7.07 6.43 -21.75
CA ARG A 48 8.45 6.35 -21.25
C ARG A 48 9.50 6.48 -22.35
N ASN A 49 9.19 6.03 -23.56
CA ASN A 49 10.12 6.01 -24.70
C ASN A 49 9.86 7.13 -25.73
N GLU A 50 8.93 8.05 -25.46
CA GLU A 50 8.53 9.11 -26.41
C GLU A 50 9.60 10.21 -26.55
N LYS A 51 10.34 10.49 -25.47
CA LYS A 51 11.39 11.54 -25.45
C LYS A 51 12.79 11.03 -25.74
N GLN A 52 13.03 9.73 -25.55
CA GLN A 52 14.32 9.10 -25.81
C GLN A 52 14.08 7.64 -26.20
N PRO A 53 14.55 7.20 -27.39
CA PRO A 53 14.43 5.81 -27.77
C PRO A 53 15.25 4.96 -26.81
N ALA A 54 14.72 3.78 -26.44
CA ALA A 54 15.49 2.80 -25.68
C ALA A 54 16.79 2.53 -26.43
N ALA A 55 17.94 2.66 -25.77
CA ALA A 55 19.22 2.33 -26.37
C ALA A 55 19.18 0.87 -26.86
N GLU A 56 19.17 0.69 -28.18
CA GLU A 56 19.29 -0.61 -28.85
C GLU A 56 20.53 -1.32 -28.29
N GLY A 57 20.32 -2.28 -27.37
CA GLY A 57 21.42 -3.06 -26.78
C GLY A 57 21.31 -3.35 -25.28
N ALA A 58 20.39 -2.72 -24.53
CA ALA A 58 20.28 -2.96 -23.09
C ALA A 58 19.78 -4.38 -22.71
N ASP A 59 19.02 -5.04 -23.61
CA ASP A 59 18.58 -6.43 -23.43
C ASP A 59 19.61 -7.47 -23.89
N GLN A 60 20.76 -7.05 -24.42
CA GLN A 60 21.79 -7.94 -24.98
C GLN A 60 23.14 -7.87 -24.25
N ALA A 61 23.19 -7.38 -23.02
CA ALA A 61 24.38 -7.57 -22.19
C ALA A 61 24.32 -8.96 -21.55
N PRO A 62 24.98 -10.01 -22.09
CA PRO A 62 25.20 -11.21 -21.30
C PRO A 62 25.93 -10.78 -20.05
N ALA A 63 25.50 -11.27 -18.89
CA ALA A 63 26.25 -11.16 -17.65
C ALA A 63 27.66 -11.73 -17.90
N MET A 64 28.60 -10.84 -18.25
CA MET A 64 30.01 -11.16 -18.38
C MET A 64 30.48 -11.48 -16.96
N ARG A 65 30.33 -12.74 -16.57
CA ARG A 65 31.01 -13.28 -15.39
C ARG A 65 32.50 -13.09 -15.67
N PRO A 66 33.24 -12.31 -14.85
CA PRO A 66 34.68 -12.28 -15.00
C PRO A 66 35.16 -13.71 -14.79
N ALA A 67 35.75 -14.29 -15.84
CA ALA A 67 36.43 -15.55 -15.77
C ALA A 67 37.53 -15.38 -14.72
N LYS A 68 37.30 -15.99 -13.55
CA LYS A 68 38.30 -16.08 -12.50
C LYS A 68 39.40 -16.98 -13.03
N GLU A 69 40.50 -16.37 -13.47
CA GLU A 69 41.79 -17.01 -13.63
C GLU A 69 42.16 -17.71 -12.30
N ALA A 70 42.38 -19.02 -12.36
CA ALA A 70 43.24 -19.83 -11.49
C ALA A 70 43.32 -21.27 -12.03
#